data_AF-A0A7W0FZ48-F1
#
_entry.id   AF-A0A7W0FZ48-F1
#
_cell.length_a   1.000
_cell.length_b   1.000
_cell.length_c   1.000
_cell.angle_alpha   90.00
_cell.angle_beta   90.00
_cell.angle_gamma   90.00
#
_symmetry.space_group_name_H-M   'P 1'
#
loop_
_entity.id
_entity.type
_entity.pdbx_description
1 polymer ?
#
loop_
_entity_poly.entity_id
_entity_poly.type
_entity_poly.pdbx_seq_one_letter_code
_entity_poly.pdbx_strand_id
1 'polypeptide(L)'
;MNLADERLKGLDNPSLTTDERALLRCRVAADFIHTGQYEAAREALGELWRGVGERPEVKKMPPVTAAEVLLQCGVLTGWLGSVRNVSGAQEQAKDLLSESLRKF
;
A
#
# COMPACT_ATOMS: atom_id res chain seq x y z
N MET A 1 -18.43 13.07 -0.42
CA MET A 1 -16.97 13.01 -0.22
C MET A 1 -16.73 11.99 0.86
N ASN A 2 -15.95 10.96 0.60
CA ASN A 2 -15.65 9.93 1.61
C ASN A 2 -14.32 10.26 2.33
N LEU A 3 -14.04 9.55 3.43
CA LEU A 3 -12.84 9.78 4.25
C LEU A 3 -11.53 9.60 3.45
N ALA A 4 -11.52 8.69 2.47
CA ALA A 4 -10.37 8.44 1.63
C ALA A 4 -10.08 9.67 0.73
N ASP A 5 -11.12 10.28 0.16
CA ASP A 5 -11.01 11.50 -0.67
C ASP A 5 -10.44 12.68 0.13
N GLU A 6 -10.87 12.84 1.39
CA GLU A 6 -10.36 13.89 2.29
C GLU A 6 -8.89 13.68 2.64
N ARG A 7 -8.50 12.44 2.94
CA ARG A 7 -7.10 12.08 3.21
C ARG A 7 -6.21 12.21 1.97
N LEU A 8 -6.75 11.94 0.78
CA LEU A 8 -6.06 12.14 -0.50
C LEU A 8 -5.67 13.60 -0.71
N LYS A 9 -6.56 14.55 -0.41
CA LYS A 9 -6.24 15.98 -0.43
C LYS A 9 -5.13 16.36 0.56
N GLY A 10 -5.02 15.63 1.67
CA GLY A 10 -3.93 15.81 2.62
C GLY A 10 -2.54 15.56 2.03
N LEU A 11 -2.42 14.77 0.96
CA LEU A 11 -1.14 14.53 0.28
C LEU A 11 -0.60 15.77 -0.42
N ASP A 12 -1.44 16.76 -0.73
CA ASP A 12 -1.00 18.01 -1.35
C ASP A 12 -0.28 18.94 -0.36
N ASN A 13 -0.29 18.61 0.95
CA ASN A 13 0.44 19.38 1.95
C ASN A 13 1.97 19.23 1.74
N PRO A 14 2.69 20.32 1.39
CA PRO A 14 4.13 20.27 1.16
C PRO A 14 4.94 20.11 2.45
N SER A 15 4.33 20.31 3.63
CA SER A 15 5.03 20.18 4.91
C SER A 15 5.21 18.73 5.36
N LEU A 16 4.57 17.76 4.71
CA LEU A 16 4.71 16.36 5.04
C LEU A 16 6.10 15.86 4.67
N THR A 17 6.77 15.25 5.65
CA THR A 17 7.97 14.45 5.39
C THR A 17 7.65 13.26 4.47
N THR A 18 8.69 12.66 3.90
CA THR A 18 8.55 11.46 3.07
C THR A 18 7.84 10.32 3.83
N ASP A 19 8.16 10.13 5.11
CA ASP A 19 7.55 9.08 5.93
C ASP A 19 6.09 9.35 6.26
N GLU A 20 5.75 10.59 6.65
CA GLU A 20 4.35 10.97 6.90
C GLU A 20 3.50 10.85 5.63
N ARG A 21 4.06 11.24 4.47
CA ARG A 21 3.42 11.07 3.18
C ARG A 21 3.20 9.60 2.85
N ALA A 22 4.20 8.75 3.08
CA ALA A 22 4.07 7.31 2.87
C ALA A 22 2.98 6.69 3.77
N LEU A 23 2.98 7.02 5.06
CA LEU A 23 1.95 6.57 6.00
C LEU A 23 0.55 7.07 5.61
N LEU A 24 0.42 8.31 5.15
CA LEU A 24 -0.85 8.84 4.68
C LEU A 24 -1.35 8.09 3.44
N ARG A 25 -0.48 7.79 2.47
CA ARG A 25 -0.82 6.95 1.32
C ARG A 25 -1.29 5.55 1.75
N CYS A 26 -0.62 4.92 2.71
CA CYS A 26 -1.04 3.63 3.26
C CYS A 26 -2.43 3.70 3.89
N ARG A 27 -2.74 4.75 4.66
CA ARG A 27 -4.08 4.93 5.27
C ARG A 27 -5.17 5.12 4.20
N VAL A 28 -4.91 5.93 3.18
CA VAL A 28 -5.84 6.10 2.05
C VAL A 28 -6.06 4.76 1.34
N ALA A 29 -4.99 4.01 1.07
CA ALA A 29 -5.09 2.70 0.46
C ALA A 29 -5.90 1.72 1.32
N ALA A 30 -5.70 1.72 2.64
CA ALA A 30 -6.47 0.90 3.56
C ALA A 30 -7.98 1.22 3.54
N ASP A 31 -8.36 2.50 3.47
CA ASP A 31 -9.77 2.89 3.35
C ASP A 31 -10.39 2.37 2.04
N PHE A 32 -9.66 2.47 0.93
CA PHE A 32 -10.11 1.93 -0.36
C PHE A 32 -10.19 0.40 -0.36
N ILE A 33 -9.20 -0.29 0.23
CA ILE A 33 -9.23 -1.74 0.42
C ILE A 33 -10.47 -2.15 1.22
N HIS A 34 -10.74 -1.47 2.33
CA HIS A 34 -11.88 -1.77 3.20
C HIS A 34 -13.23 -1.62 2.48
N THR A 35 -13.31 -0.71 1.50
CA THR A 35 -14.50 -0.49 0.67
C THR A 35 -14.49 -1.30 -0.63
N GLY A 36 -13.53 -2.20 -0.84
CA GLY A 36 -13.42 -3.04 -2.02
C GLY A 36 -12.93 -2.32 -3.29
N GLN A 37 -12.47 -1.08 -3.18
CA GLN A 37 -11.98 -0.26 -4.29
C GLN A 37 -10.49 -0.51 -4.54
N TYR A 38 -10.14 -1.73 -4.94
CA TYR A 38 -8.73 -2.18 -5.01
C TYR A 38 -7.87 -1.41 -6.02
N GLU A 39 -8.42 -0.96 -7.14
CA GLU A 39 -7.67 -0.13 -8.09
C GLU A 39 -7.39 1.27 -7.53
N ALA A 40 -8.37 1.89 -6.88
CA ALA A 40 -8.18 3.18 -6.21
C ALA A 40 -7.16 3.07 -5.07
N ALA A 41 -7.15 1.95 -4.34
CA ALA A 41 -6.14 1.67 -3.33
C ALA A 41 -4.73 1.55 -3.93
N ARG A 42 -4.60 0.86 -5.07
CA ARG A 42 -3.34 0.77 -5.82
C ARG A 42 -2.85 2.16 -6.26
N GLU A 43 -3.75 3.00 -6.76
CA GLU A 43 -3.42 4.37 -7.16
C GLU A 43 -3.01 5.25 -5.97
N ALA A 44 -3.67 5.08 -4.82
CA ALA A 44 -3.34 5.82 -3.60
C ALA A 44 -1.91 5.54 -3.10
N LEU A 45 -1.40 4.31 -3.28
CA LEU A 45 -0.01 3.97 -2.96
C LEU A 45 1.00 4.72 -3.86
N GLY A 46 0.60 5.10 -5.08
CA GLY A 46 1.39 5.94 -5.97
C GLY A 46 2.80 5.40 -6.21
N GLU A 47 3.82 6.23 -5.99
CA GLU A 47 5.22 5.87 -6.24
C GLU A 47 5.79 4.78 -5.31
N LEU A 48 5.11 4.48 -4.20
CA LEU A 48 5.54 3.45 -3.25
C LEU A 48 5.48 2.06 -3.87
N TRP A 49 4.57 1.86 -4.83
CA TRP A 49 4.32 0.54 -5.41
C TRP A 49 3.82 0.59 -6.85
N ARG A 50 4.53 -0.11 -7.74
CA ARG A 50 4.20 -0.16 -9.17
C ARG A 50 3.07 -1.15 -9.51
N GLY A 51 2.72 -2.04 -8.58
CA GLY A 51 1.62 -3.00 -8.72
C GLY A 51 2.04 -4.45 -8.54
N VAL A 52 1.09 -5.36 -8.76
CA VAL A 52 1.28 -6.82 -8.60
C VAL A 52 2.48 -7.31 -9.42
N GLY A 53 3.32 -8.16 -8.84
CA GLY A 53 4.58 -8.62 -9.43
C GLY A 53 5.78 -7.76 -9.03
N GLU A 54 5.57 -6.50 -8.66
CA GLU A 54 6.63 -5.58 -8.26
C GLU A 54 6.75 -5.48 -6.74
N ARG A 55 7.99 -5.39 -6.26
CA ARG A 55 8.28 -5.19 -4.84
C ARG A 55 8.25 -3.70 -4.50
N PRO A 56 7.55 -3.27 -3.43
CA PRO A 56 7.55 -1.86 -3.04
C PRO A 56 8.93 -1.41 -2.54
N GLU A 57 9.26 -0.14 -2.78
CA GLU A 57 10.53 0.45 -2.34
C GLU A 57 10.43 0.89 -0.88
N VAL A 58 11.00 0.09 0.03
CA VAL A 58 10.94 0.33 1.48
C VAL A 58 12.31 0.34 2.15
N LYS A 59 13.42 0.24 1.41
CA LYS A 59 14.76 0.03 2.00
C LYS A 59 15.25 1.20 2.84
N LYS A 60 14.85 2.43 2.48
CA LYS A 60 15.26 3.67 3.16
C LYS A 60 14.23 4.17 4.17
N MET A 61 13.16 3.42 4.41
CA MET A 61 12.09 3.81 5.32
C MET A 61 12.35 3.30 6.74
N PRO A 62 11.88 4.02 7.77
CA PRO A 62 11.81 3.51 9.12
C PRO A 62 11.01 2.19 9.18
N PRO A 63 11.31 1.29 10.15
CA PRO A 63 10.67 -0.04 10.22
C PRO A 63 9.14 -0.01 10.17
N VAL A 64 8.50 0.87 10.93
CA VAL A 64 7.04 1.01 10.98
C VAL A 64 6.47 1.49 9.64
N THR A 65 7.08 2.49 9.02
CA THR A 65 6.65 2.98 7.69
C THR A 65 6.81 1.90 6.63
N ALA A 66 7.93 1.16 6.64
CA ALA A 66 8.15 0.03 5.76
C ALA A 66 7.11 -1.09 5.99
N ALA A 67 6.76 -1.37 7.24
CA ALA A 67 5.76 -2.38 7.61
C ALA A 67 4.39 -2.03 7.02
N GLU A 68 3.96 -0.78 7.14
CA GLU A 68 2.69 -0.29 6.60
C GLU A 68 2.64 -0.37 5.07
N VAL A 69 3.72 0.03 4.38
CA VAL A 69 3.78 -0.09 2.91
C VAL A 69 3.69 -1.54 2.47
N LEU A 70 4.46 -2.43 3.11
CA LEU A 70 4.43 -3.86 2.81
C LEU A 70 3.07 -4.49 3.09
N LEU A 71 2.39 -4.07 4.17
CA LEU A 71 1.05 -4.54 4.52
C LEU A 71 0.05 -4.26 3.39
N GLN A 72 -0.06 -2.99 2.99
CA GLN A 72 -1.03 -2.59 1.96
C GLN A 72 -0.70 -3.21 0.60
N CYS A 73 0.58 -3.27 0.22
CA CYS A 73 1.01 -3.91 -1.03
C CYS A 73 0.73 -5.42 -1.01
N GLY A 74 0.95 -6.10 0.12
CA GLY A 74 0.65 -7.52 0.28
C GLY A 74 -0.83 -7.83 0.13
N VAL A 75 -1.69 -7.06 0.80
CA VAL A 75 -3.16 -7.20 0.66
C VAL A 75 -3.60 -7.00 -0.79
N LEU A 76 -3.12 -5.94 -1.46
CA LEU A 76 -3.49 -5.67 -2.85
C LEU A 76 -2.90 -6.68 -3.84
N THR A 77 -1.71 -7.21 -3.57
CA THR A 77 -1.11 -8.30 -4.36
C THR A 77 -2.00 -9.54 -4.33
N GLY A 78 -2.54 -9.89 -3.15
CA GLY A 78 -3.46 -11.01 -3.00
C GLY A 78 -4.76 -10.80 -3.78
N TRP A 79 -5.42 -9.64 -3.59
CA TRP A 79 -6.70 -9.34 -4.24
C TRP A 79 -6.56 -9.15 -5.76
N LEU A 80 -5.73 -8.20 -6.20
CA LEU A 80 -5.57 -7.88 -7.62
C LEU A 80 -4.93 -9.04 -8.37
N GLY A 81 -3.99 -9.75 -7.75
CA GLY A 81 -3.36 -10.92 -8.34
C GLY A 81 -4.35 -12.07 -8.54
N SER A 82 -5.26 -12.29 -7.59
CA SER A 82 -6.34 -13.27 -7.75
C SER A 82 -7.30 -12.88 -8.87
N VAL A 83 -7.81 -11.64 -8.87
CA VAL A 83 -8.75 -11.15 -9.89
C VAL A 83 -8.14 -11.21 -11.31
N ARG A 84 -6.85 -10.92 -11.43
CA ARG A 84 -6.14 -10.86 -12.72
C ARG A 84 -5.47 -12.19 -13.11
N ASN A 85 -5.64 -13.26 -12.33
CA ASN A 85 -4.96 -14.55 -12.53
C ASN A 85 -3.43 -14.43 -12.69
N VAL A 86 -2.80 -13.56 -11.89
CA VAL A 86 -1.34 -13.40 -11.90
C VAL A 86 -0.71 -14.58 -11.17
N SER A 87 0.05 -15.39 -11.91
CA SER A 87 0.77 -16.54 -11.36
C SER A 87 1.73 -16.09 -10.24
N GLY A 88 1.74 -16.84 -9.13
CA GLY A 88 2.61 -16.55 -7.97
C GLY A 88 2.18 -15.38 -7.09
N ALA A 89 1.10 -14.65 -7.41
CA ALA A 89 0.69 -13.47 -6.64
C ALA A 89 0.29 -13.79 -5.19
N GLN A 90 -0.30 -14.95 -4.93
CA GLN A 90 -0.64 -15.37 -3.55
C GLN A 90 0.61 -15.60 -2.69
N GLU A 91 1.64 -16.24 -3.26
CA GLU A 91 2.91 -16.45 -2.56
C GLU A 91 3.64 -15.12 -2.33
N GLN A 92 3.66 -14.25 -3.33
CA GLN A 92 4.21 -12.90 -3.21
C GLN A 92 3.47 -12.08 -2.13
N ALA A 93 2.15 -12.15 -2.09
CA ALA A 93 1.35 -11.49 -1.06
C ALA A 93 1.73 -12.01 0.33
N LYS A 94 1.84 -13.32 0.50
CA LYS A 94 2.26 -13.95 1.77
C LYS A 94 3.65 -13.48 2.21
N ASP A 95 4.60 -13.38 1.29
CA ASP A 95 5.96 -12.91 1.60
C ASP A 95 5.96 -11.46 2.09
N LEU A 96 5.23 -10.58 1.40
CA LEU A 96 5.09 -9.17 1.77
C LEU A 96 4.43 -9.01 3.14
N LEU A 97 3.33 -9.73 3.39
CA LEU A 97 2.60 -9.70 4.66
C LEU A 97 3.47 -10.26 5.81
N SER A 98 4.19 -11.35 5.57
CA SER A 98 5.09 -11.94 6.56
C SER A 98 6.24 -11.00 6.91
N GLU A 99 6.75 -10.24 5.94
CA GLU A 99 7.79 -9.24 6.18
C GLU A 99 7.26 -8.02 6.92
N SER A 100 6.06 -7.55 6.58
CA SER A 100 5.37 -6.49 7.32
C SER A 100 5.24 -6.86 8.79
N LEU A 101 4.76 -8.07 9.09
CA LEU A 101 4.59 -8.57 10.45
C LEU A 101 5.91 -8.59 11.24
N ARG A 102 7.05 -8.85 10.60
CA ARG A 102 8.37 -8.85 11.26
C ARG A 102 8.93 -7.46 11.55
N LYS A 103 8.35 -6.41 10.97
CA LYS A 103 8.82 -5.02 11.09
C LYS A 103 8.03 -4.20 12.09
N PHE A 104 6.82 -4.65 12.46
CA PHE A 104 6.10 -4.19 13.63
C PHE A 104 6.76 -4.73 14.91
#